data_AF-A0A432UVB9-F1
#
_entry.id   AF-A0A432UVB9-F1
#
_cell.length_a   1.000
_cell.length_b   1.000
_cell.length_c   1.000
_cell.angle_alpha   90.00
_cell.angle_beta   90.00
_cell.angle_gamma   90.00
#
_symmetry.space_group_name_H-M   'P 1'
#
loop_
_entity.id
_entity.type
_entity.pdbx_description
1 polymer ?
#
loop_
_entity_poly.entity_id
_entity_poly.type
_entity_poly.pdbx_seq_one_letter_code
_entity_poly.pdbx_strand_id
1 'polypeptide(L)'
;MKNPDRETISRLDELPNIGKAMAKDLQLIGINHPKELIGKEAWVLYDTLCSTSGTRHDPCVIDVFMSVIHFMEGGTPLPWWSFTEKRKHHFAQQNRKS
;
A
#
# COMPACT_ATOMS: atom_id res chain seq x y z
N MET A 1 -7.43 -14.72 2.21
CA MET A 1 -7.33 -13.24 2.26
C MET A 1 -8.71 -12.68 2.59
N LYS A 2 -8.79 -11.57 3.32
CA LYS A 2 -10.08 -10.91 3.63
C LYS A 2 -10.69 -10.33 2.35
N ASN A 3 -12.02 -10.27 2.29
CA ASN A 3 -12.77 -9.55 1.26
C ASN A 3 -13.85 -8.70 1.96
N PRO A 4 -13.48 -7.61 2.63
CA PRO A 4 -14.43 -6.74 3.31
C PRO A 4 -15.27 -5.97 2.29
N ASP A 5 -16.38 -5.39 2.74
CA ASP A 5 -17.11 -4.40 1.95
C ASP A 5 -16.38 -3.05 2.04
N ARG A 6 -15.93 -2.53 0.89
CA ARG A 6 -15.17 -1.27 0.80
C ARG A 6 -15.98 -0.04 1.22
N GLU A 7 -17.32 -0.12 1.15
CA GLU A 7 -18.17 1.00 1.52
C GLU A 7 -18.33 1.15 3.02
N THR A 8 -18.24 0.03 3.75
CA THR A 8 -18.52 -0.04 5.20
C THR A 8 -17.28 -0.28 6.06
N ILE A 9 -16.15 -0.66 5.46
CA ILE A 9 -14.89 -0.84 6.19
C ILE A 9 -14.42 0.48 6.83
N SER A 10 -14.14 0.42 8.14
CA SER A 10 -13.75 1.60 8.93
C SER A 10 -12.34 1.52 9.50
N ARG A 11 -11.71 0.33 9.49
CA ARG A 11 -10.37 0.13 10.06
C ARG A 11 -9.38 -0.35 9.01
N LEU A 12 -8.15 0.15 9.11
CA LEU A 12 -7.07 -0.22 8.20
C LEU A 12 -6.70 -1.71 8.31
N ASP A 13 -6.69 -2.28 9.51
CA ASP A 13 -6.35 -3.70 9.71
C ASP A 13 -7.45 -4.68 9.29
N GLU A 14 -8.59 -4.18 8.80
CA GLU A 14 -9.64 -4.98 8.15
C GLU A 14 -9.41 -5.13 6.64
N LEU A 15 -8.55 -4.30 6.04
CA LEU A 15 -8.23 -4.35 4.62
C LEU A 15 -7.57 -5.68 4.24
N PRO A 16 -7.74 -6.13 2.98
CA PRO A 16 -6.93 -7.23 2.47
C PRO A 16 -5.44 -6.90 2.61
N ASN A 17 -4.61 -7.90 2.92
CA ASN A 17 -3.14 -7.77 3.08
C ASN A 17 -2.65 -6.90 4.25
N ILE A 18 -3.53 -6.24 5.02
CA ILE A 18 -3.13 -5.38 6.14
C ILE A 18 -3.33 -6.11 7.48
N GLY A 19 -2.23 -6.27 8.20
CA GLY A 19 -2.23 -6.62 9.62
C GLY A 19 -2.04 -5.38 10.51
N LYS A 20 -2.10 -5.57 11.83
CA LYS A 20 -1.96 -4.48 12.81
C LYS A 20 -0.69 -3.65 12.66
N ALA A 21 0.43 -4.28 12.27
CA ALA A 21 1.69 -3.56 12.04
C ALA A 21 1.58 -2.59 10.86
N MET A 22 1.15 -3.07 9.70
CA MET A 22 0.98 -2.23 8.51
C MET A 22 -0.10 -1.16 8.68
N ALA A 23 -1.13 -1.42 9.48
CA ALA A 23 -2.11 -0.39 9.86
C ALA A 23 -1.47 0.74 10.68
N LYS A 24 -0.54 0.43 11.60
CA LYS A 24 0.23 1.45 12.34
C LYS A 24 1.18 2.22 11.42
N ASP A 25 1.80 1.55 10.44
CA ASP A 25 2.67 2.20 9.47
C ASP A 25 1.89 3.21 8.60
N LEU A 26 0.67 2.86 8.18
CA LEU A 26 -0.23 3.78 7.49
C LEU A 26 -0.64 4.97 8.38
N GLN A 27 -0.99 4.71 9.64
CA GLN A 27 -1.31 5.77 10.61
C GLN A 27 -0.12 6.70 10.87
N LEU A 28 1.10 6.16 10.92
CA LEU A 28 2.33 6.92 11.10
C LEU A 28 2.53 7.96 9.97
N ILE A 29 2.12 7.63 8.74
CA ILE A 29 2.18 8.54 7.58
C ILE A 29 0.88 9.32 7.35
N GLY A 30 0.00 9.37 8.35
CA GLY A 30 -1.21 10.21 8.35
C GLY A 30 -2.43 9.59 7.66
N ILE A 31 -2.39 8.31 7.29
CA ILE A 31 -3.55 7.58 6.78
C ILE A 31 -4.28 6.92 7.95
N ASN A 32 -5.44 7.45 8.33
CA ASN A 32 -6.20 6.99 9.49
C ASN A 32 -7.46 6.21 9.11
N HIS A 33 -7.94 6.35 7.88
CA HIS A 33 -9.15 5.69 7.39
C HIS A 33 -8.93 5.03 6.02
N PRO A 34 -9.49 3.83 5.73
CA PRO A 34 -9.33 3.15 4.44
C PRO A 34 -9.64 4.02 3.21
N LYS A 35 -10.69 4.85 3.27
CA LYS A 35 -11.06 5.76 2.16
C LYS A 35 -10.00 6.81 1.81
N GLU A 36 -9.08 7.12 2.71
CA GLU A 36 -7.98 8.06 2.45
C GLU A 36 -6.90 7.47 1.51
N LEU A 37 -6.95 6.16 1.23
CA LEU A 37 -6.08 5.50 0.24
C LEU A 37 -6.52 5.76 -1.20
N ILE A 38 -7.77 6.20 -1.44
CA ILE A 38 -8.29 6.46 -2.78
C ILE A 38 -7.52 7.61 -3.43
N GLY A 39 -6.99 7.40 -4.63
CA GLY A 39 -6.20 8.41 -5.34
C GLY A 39 -4.80 8.66 -4.76
N LYS A 40 -4.33 7.80 -3.84
CA LYS A 40 -2.94 7.84 -3.36
C LYS A 40 -2.04 7.06 -4.30
N GLU A 41 -0.78 7.48 -4.35
CA GLU A 41 0.27 6.77 -5.09
C GLU A 41 1.11 5.93 -4.14
N ALA A 42 1.19 4.62 -4.38
CA ALA A 42 1.89 3.67 -3.50
C ALA A 42 3.36 4.04 -3.26
N TRP A 43 4.04 4.59 -4.27
CA TRP A 43 5.43 5.03 -4.21
C TRP A 43 5.60 6.20 -3.24
N VAL A 44 4.71 7.18 -3.30
CA VAL A 44 4.73 8.34 -2.42
C VAL A 44 4.47 7.93 -0.97
N LEU A 45 3.52 7.01 -0.73
CA LEU A 45 3.28 6.49 0.61
C LEU A 45 4.50 5.75 1.16
N TYR A 46 5.18 4.96 0.34
CA TYR A 46 6.39 4.24 0.73
C TYR A 46 7.56 5.19 1.05
N ASP A 47 7.79 6.20 0.22
CA ASP A 47 8.84 7.20 0.45
C ASP A 47 8.55 8.01 1.73
N THR A 48 7.28 8.36 1.95
CA THR A 48 6.82 9.03 3.18
C THR A 48 7.04 8.14 4.40
N LEU A 49 6.75 6.84 4.31
CA LEU A 49 6.97 5.88 5.39
C LEU A 49 8.45 5.77 5.73
N CYS A 50 9.31 5.57 4.73
CA CYS A 50 10.75 5.45 4.94
C CYS A 50 11.35 6.71 5.56
N SER A 51 10.90 7.88 5.09
CA SER A 51 11.35 9.18 5.60
C SER A 51 10.89 9.41 7.03
N THR A 52 9.63 9.10 7.34
CA THR A 52 9.03 9.32 8.67
C THR A 52 9.59 8.35 9.71
N SER A 53 9.84 7.10 9.34
CA SER A 53 10.38 6.09 10.25
C SER A 53 11.91 6.09 10.33
N GLY A 54 12.60 6.90 9.51
CA GLY A 54 14.06 6.91 9.41
C GLY A 54 14.68 5.57 8.98
N THR A 55 13.90 4.68 8.38
CA THR A 55 14.30 3.31 8.04
C THR A 55 13.89 2.99 6.62
N ARG A 56 14.79 2.39 5.85
CA ARG A 56 14.43 1.85 4.54
C ARG A 56 13.69 0.53 4.73
N HIS A 57 12.39 0.54 4.49
CA HIS A 57 11.54 -0.65 4.57
C HIS A 57 11.82 -1.61 3.41
N ASP A 58 11.31 -2.85 3.51
CA ASP A 58 11.36 -3.76 2.37
C ASP A 58 10.48 -3.24 1.22
N PRO A 59 10.96 -3.27 -0.04
CA PRO A 59 10.16 -2.77 -1.17
C PRO A 59 8.84 -3.51 -1.40
N CYS A 60 8.61 -4.71 -0.86
CA CYS A 60 7.32 -5.38 -0.94
C CYS A 60 6.18 -4.59 -0.26
N VAL A 61 6.50 -3.64 0.63
CA VAL A 61 5.51 -2.72 1.21
C VAL A 61 4.80 -1.91 0.14
N ILE A 62 5.49 -1.58 -0.96
CA ILE A 62 4.88 -0.89 -2.11
C ILE A 62 3.82 -1.79 -2.77
N ASP A 63 4.07 -3.09 -2.86
CA ASP A 63 3.12 -4.07 -3.41
C ASP A 63 1.87 -4.16 -2.53
N VAL A 64 2.07 -4.13 -1.21
CA VAL A 64 0.96 -4.05 -0.24
C VAL A 64 0.15 -2.78 -0.44
N PHE A 65 0.80 -1.60 -0.53
CA PHE A 65 0.12 -0.33 -0.79
C PHE A 65 -0.64 -0.33 -2.11
N MET A 66 -0.02 -0.79 -3.21
CA MET A 66 -0.71 -0.94 -4.50
C MET A 66 -1.95 -1.82 -4.37
N SER A 67 -1.86 -2.92 -3.62
CA SER A 67 -3.00 -3.84 -3.46
C SER A 67 -4.19 -3.22 -2.73
N VAL A 68 -3.94 -2.43 -1.68
CA VAL A 68 -5.02 -1.79 -0.90
C VAL A 68 -5.58 -0.55 -1.57
N ILE A 69 -4.75 0.21 -2.29
CA ILE A 69 -5.21 1.32 -3.13
C ILE A 69 -6.13 0.77 -4.22
N HIS A 70 -5.68 -0.25 -4.97
CA HIS A 70 -6.49 -0.90 -6.01
C HIS A 70 -7.84 -1.38 -5.45
N PHE A 71 -7.83 -2.03 -4.28
CA PHE A 71 -9.05 -2.45 -3.63
C PHE A 71 -9.93 -1.26 -3.23
N MET A 72 -9.41 -0.19 -2.65
CA MET A 72 -10.23 0.98 -2.28
C MET A 72 -10.76 1.74 -3.51
N GLU A 73 -10.09 1.65 -4.66
CA GLU A 73 -10.47 2.31 -5.92
C GLU A 73 -11.50 1.55 -6.78
N GLY A 74 -12.06 0.44 -6.29
CA GLY A 74 -13.08 -0.33 -7.02
C GLY A 74 -12.61 -1.70 -7.50
N GLY A 75 -11.34 -2.03 -7.34
CA GLY A 75 -10.77 -3.34 -7.68
C GLY A 75 -11.27 -4.50 -6.82
N THR A 76 -11.09 -5.73 -7.29
CA THR A 76 -11.25 -6.92 -6.44
C THR A 76 -10.07 -7.02 -5.47
N PRO A 77 -10.22 -7.66 -4.29
CA PRO A 77 -9.08 -7.87 -3.42
C PRO A 77 -8.10 -8.83 -4.11
N LEU A 78 -6.87 -8.37 -4.30
CA LEU A 78 -5.78 -9.17 -4.87
C LEU A 78 -4.70 -9.38 -3.82
N PRO A 79 -4.02 -10.54 -3.82
CA PRO A 79 -2.85 -10.71 -2.97
C PRO A 79 -1.78 -9.70 -3.37
N TRP A 80 -1.05 -9.15 -2.41
CA TRP A 80 -0.07 -8.10 -2.67
C TRP A 80 0.96 -8.50 -3.74
N TRP A 81 1.37 -9.77 -3.79
CA TRP A 81 2.39 -10.22 -4.75
C TRP A 81 1.93 -10.16 -6.22
N SER A 82 0.63 -10.00 -6.50
CA SER A 82 0.14 -9.70 -7.85
C SER A 82 0.71 -8.40 -8.44
N PHE A 83 1.20 -7.49 -7.59
CA PHE A 83 1.78 -6.22 -8.00
C PHE A 83 3.33 -6.23 -8.09
N THR A 84 3.96 -7.35 -7.73
CA THR A 84 5.43 -7.50 -7.69
C THR A 84 6.09 -7.15 -9.03
N GLU A 85 5.56 -7.65 -10.15
CA GLU A 85 6.14 -7.43 -11.47
C GLU A 85 6.01 -5.95 -11.90
N LYS A 86 4.89 -5.29 -11.56
CA LYS A 86 4.73 -3.85 -11.76
C LYS A 86 5.82 -3.08 -11.01
N ARG A 87 6.13 -3.48 -9.78
CA ARG A 87 7.20 -2.83 -9.00
C ARG A 87 8.59 -3.06 -9.59
N LYS A 88 8.92 -4.30 -9.93
CA LYS A 88 10.22 -4.64 -10.52
C LYS A 88 10.45 -3.88 -11.84
N HIS A 89 9.43 -3.79 -12.70
CA HIS A 89 9.50 -3.01 -13.92
C HIS A 89 9.75 -1.53 -13.65
N HIS A 90 9.07 -0.95 -12.66
CA HIS A 90 9.29 0.44 -12.28
C HIS A 90 10.74 0.71 -11.85
N PHE A 91 11.31 -0.12 -10.96
CA PHE A 91 12.71 0.01 -10.55
C PHE A 91 13.70 -0.22 -11.70
N ALA A 92 13.46 -1.20 -12.56
CA ALA A 92 14.30 -1.43 -13.73
C ALA A 92 14.31 -0.21 -14.68
N GLN A 93 13.19 0.50 -14.81
CA GLN A 93 13.11 1.73 -15.61
C GLN A 93 13.82 2.91 -14.95
N GLN A 94 13.76 3.03 -13.62
CA GLN A 94 14.50 4.07 -12.91
C GLN A 94 16.01 3.87 -13.01
N ASN A 95 16.49 2.63 -12.83
CA ASN A 95 17.93 2.30 -12.89
C ASN A 95 18.55 2.51 -14.28
N ARG A 96 17.74 2.60 -15.35
CA ARG A 96 18.21 2.88 -16.72
C ARG A 96 18.32 4.39 -17.02
N LYS A 97 17.78 5.23 -16.15
CA LYS A 97 17.73 6.70 -16.31
C LYS A 97 18.77 7.44 -15.46
N SER A 98 19.52 6.70 -14.62
CA SER A 98 20.72 7.14 -13.91
C SER A 98 21.98 6.74 -14.67
#